data_AF-A0A7V5XD78-F1
#
_entry.id   AF-A0A7V5XD78-F1
#
_cell.length_a   1.000
_cell.length_b   1.000
_cell.length_c   1.000
_cell.angle_alpha   90.00
_cell.angle_beta   90.00
_cell.angle_gamma   90.00
#
_symmetry.space_group_name_H-M   'P 1'
#
loop_
_entity.id
_entity.type
_entity.pdbx_description
1 polymer ?
#
loop_
_entity_poly.entity_id
_entity_poly.type
_entity_poly.pdbx_seq_one_letter_code
_entity_poly.pdbx_strand_id
1 'polypeptide(L)'
;MEEKTMRTGLFALFICLSGIAFADDQPSTIAVGGSATVAATPDRALVNMGIEARDTDLSAARNRVVDVSSRFLALCRTLGIDDRYIQTTGLTMHPEYRWDPEHRQRQLQGYLVQRQLSVDLRNLELLGQLIEGAVDAGVNQVNPPVLDTSRRPELRRQALAA
;
A
#
# COMPACT_ATOMS: atom_id res chain seq x y z
N MET A 1 -101.20 30.17 -17.72
CA MET A 1 -100.03 29.27 -17.73
C MET A 1 -99.48 29.23 -19.15
N GLU A 2 -99.17 30.41 -19.74
CA GLU A 2 -97.96 31.26 -19.58
C GLU A 2 -96.74 30.61 -20.25
N GLU A 3 -96.40 31.04 -21.47
CA GLU A 3 -95.40 32.07 -21.86
C GLU A 3 -93.99 31.45 -22.11
N LYS A 4 -93.46 31.49 -23.34
CA LYS A 4 -92.49 32.48 -23.90
C LYS A 4 -91.25 32.63 -22.98
N THR A 5 -89.98 32.54 -23.42
CA THR A 5 -89.31 33.23 -24.53
C THR A 5 -87.84 32.78 -24.62
N MET A 6 -87.35 32.85 -25.85
CA MET A 6 -85.97 32.95 -26.35
C MET A 6 -85.10 34.05 -25.68
N ARG A 7 -83.78 33.80 -25.47
CA ARG A 7 -82.64 34.71 -25.80
C ARG A 7 -81.27 34.32 -25.20
N THR A 8 -80.31 34.06 -26.09
CA THR A 8 -78.91 34.57 -26.17
C THR A 8 -78.19 35.05 -24.90
N GLY A 9 -77.00 34.47 -24.63
CA GLY A 9 -76.00 35.00 -23.70
C GLY A 9 -74.56 34.68 -24.18
N LEU A 10 -73.89 35.71 -24.66
CA LEU A 10 -72.52 35.86 -25.16
C LEU A 10 -71.44 35.28 -24.21
N PHE A 11 -70.60 34.34 -24.67
CA PHE A 11 -69.49 33.78 -23.88
C PHE A 11 -68.17 34.44 -24.30
N ALA A 12 -67.51 35.10 -23.35
CA ALA A 12 -66.27 35.84 -23.53
C ALA A 12 -65.05 34.91 -23.68
N LEU A 13 -64.19 35.25 -24.64
CA LEU A 13 -62.96 34.55 -25.01
C LEU A 13 -61.83 34.87 -24.00
N PHE A 14 -61.44 33.86 -23.21
CA PHE A 14 -60.29 33.93 -22.29
C PHE A 14 -59.07 33.32 -22.99
N ILE A 15 -58.12 34.16 -23.43
CA ILE A 15 -56.85 33.72 -24.02
C ILE A 15 -55.93 33.26 -22.88
N CYS A 16 -55.75 31.94 -22.74
CA CYS A 16 -54.75 31.36 -21.84
C CYS A 16 -53.36 31.46 -22.47
N LEU A 17 -52.45 32.13 -21.77
CA LEU A 17 -51.01 32.16 -22.06
C LEU A 17 -50.42 30.81 -21.59
N SER A 18 -50.28 29.85 -22.49
CA SER A 18 -49.68 28.53 -22.17
C SER A 18 -48.20 28.69 -21.88
N GLY A 19 -47.78 28.43 -20.63
CA GLY A 19 -46.37 28.31 -20.26
C GLY A 19 -45.73 27.13 -20.98
N ILE A 20 -44.55 27.35 -21.56
CA ILE A 20 -43.71 26.30 -22.14
C ILE A 20 -43.14 25.49 -20.96
N ALA A 21 -43.62 24.26 -20.79
CA ALA A 21 -43.00 23.29 -19.89
C ALA A 21 -41.79 22.68 -20.62
N PHE A 22 -40.57 22.90 -20.09
CA PHE A 22 -39.42 22.12 -20.49
C PHE A 22 -39.55 20.72 -19.86
N ALA A 23 -39.75 19.69 -20.68
CA ALA A 23 -39.69 18.31 -20.22
C ALA A 23 -38.22 17.96 -19.94
N ASP A 24 -37.92 17.55 -18.71
CA ASP A 24 -36.61 17.04 -18.30
C ASP A 24 -36.47 15.59 -18.81
N ASP A 25 -35.90 15.43 -20.02
CA ASP A 25 -35.65 14.13 -20.66
C ASP A 25 -34.36 13.51 -20.13
N GLN A 26 -34.34 13.17 -18.83
CA GLN A 26 -33.20 12.49 -18.24
C GLN A 26 -33.26 11.00 -18.60
N PRO A 27 -32.24 10.45 -19.29
CA PRO A 27 -32.29 9.07 -19.77
C PRO A 27 -32.39 8.07 -18.62
N SER A 28 -33.33 7.15 -18.72
CA SER A 28 -33.51 6.07 -17.75
C SER A 28 -32.27 5.18 -17.73
N THR A 29 -31.53 5.20 -16.61
CA THR A 29 -30.30 4.42 -16.44
C THR A 29 -30.50 3.35 -15.38
N ILE A 30 -30.02 2.14 -15.64
CA ILE A 30 -29.93 1.07 -14.65
C ILE A 30 -28.46 0.91 -14.28
N ALA A 31 -28.13 1.13 -13.01
CA ALA A 31 -26.81 0.87 -12.47
C ALA A 31 -26.81 -0.49 -11.77
N VAL A 32 -25.85 -1.34 -12.11
CA VAL A 32 -25.67 -2.67 -11.51
C VAL A 32 -24.24 -2.78 -11.01
N GLY A 33 -24.06 -3.34 -9.82
CA GLY A 33 -22.74 -3.66 -9.26
C GLY A 33 -22.49 -5.16 -9.29
N GLY A 34 -21.28 -5.57 -9.67
CA GLY A 34 -20.81 -6.95 -9.63
C GLY A 34 -19.52 -7.09 -8.84
N SER A 35 -19.30 -8.26 -8.24
CA SER A 35 -18.06 -8.58 -7.51
C SER A 35 -17.66 -10.02 -7.80
N ALA A 36 -16.37 -10.26 -8.03
CA ALA A 36 -15.80 -11.57 -8.25
C ALA A 36 -14.52 -11.77 -7.42
N THR A 37 -14.24 -13.02 -7.05
CA THR A 37 -13.06 -13.41 -6.24
C THR A 37 -12.39 -14.62 -6.87
N VAL A 38 -11.06 -14.61 -6.92
CA VAL A 38 -10.25 -15.73 -7.43
C VAL A 38 -9.21 -16.13 -6.38
N ALA A 39 -9.20 -17.40 -5.98
CA ALA A 39 -8.21 -17.94 -5.05
C ALA A 39 -6.95 -18.39 -5.80
N ALA A 40 -5.78 -18.19 -5.18
CA ALA A 40 -4.50 -18.62 -5.73
C ALA A 40 -3.51 -19.00 -4.64
N THR A 41 -2.72 -20.04 -4.92
CA THR A 41 -1.60 -20.45 -4.07
C THR A 41 -0.44 -19.46 -4.24
N PRO A 42 0.14 -18.93 -3.15
CA PRO A 42 1.33 -18.10 -3.23
C PRO A 42 2.51 -18.85 -3.83
N ASP A 43 3.30 -18.17 -4.65
CA ASP A 43 4.52 -18.71 -5.27
C ASP A 43 5.77 -17.87 -4.94
N ARG A 44 5.60 -16.76 -4.22
CA ARG A 44 6.69 -15.88 -3.79
C ARG A 44 6.39 -15.20 -2.46
N ALA A 45 7.42 -14.70 -1.81
CA ALA A 45 7.32 -13.92 -0.58
C ALA A 45 8.16 -12.64 -0.68
N LEU A 46 7.58 -11.52 -0.30
CA LEU A 46 8.34 -10.30 -0.03
C LEU A 46 8.79 -10.31 1.43
N VAL A 47 10.10 -10.35 1.66
CA VAL A 47 10.70 -10.36 3.00
C VAL A 47 11.39 -9.02 3.24
N ASN A 48 10.93 -8.29 4.25
CA ASN A 48 11.51 -7.02 4.65
C ASN A 48 12.26 -7.20 5.96
N MET A 49 13.50 -6.74 5.99
CA MET A 49 14.43 -6.90 7.09
C MET A 49 15.23 -5.62 7.29
N GLY A 50 15.83 -5.44 8.46
CA GLY A 50 16.63 -4.26 8.77
C GLY A 50 17.82 -4.60 9.64
N ILE A 51 18.86 -3.78 9.49
CA ILE A 51 20.06 -3.82 10.30
C ILE A 51 20.11 -2.53 11.09
N GLU A 52 20.27 -2.65 12.40
CA GLU A 52 20.37 -1.54 13.32
C GLU A 52 21.63 -1.67 14.18
N ALA A 53 22.45 -0.63 14.24
CA ALA A 53 23.61 -0.57 15.12
C ALA A 53 23.64 0.73 15.91
N ARG A 54 23.97 0.62 17.20
CA ARG A 54 24.20 1.75 18.10
C ARG A 54 25.64 1.77 18.57
N ASP A 55 26.26 2.95 18.54
CA ASP A 55 27.60 3.19 19.08
C ASP A 55 27.77 4.67 19.48
N THR A 56 28.69 4.97 20.39
CA THR A 56 29.11 6.34 20.68
C THR A 56 29.94 6.94 19.53
N ASP A 57 30.63 6.11 18.75
CA ASP A 57 31.30 6.48 17.51
C ASP A 57 30.45 6.13 16.28
N LEU A 58 30.07 7.15 15.52
CA LEU A 58 29.31 7.01 14.27
C LEU A 58 30.00 6.06 13.28
N SER A 59 31.34 6.07 13.21
CA SER A 59 32.09 5.24 12.26
C SER A 59 31.99 3.76 12.63
N ALA A 60 32.11 3.43 13.92
CA ALA A 60 31.93 2.08 14.42
C ALA A 60 30.51 1.54 14.16
N ALA A 61 29.46 2.34 14.42
CA ALA A 61 28.08 1.95 14.12
C ALA A 61 27.87 1.72 12.62
N ARG A 62 28.37 2.63 11.77
CA ARG A 62 28.29 2.52 10.31
C ARG A 62 28.98 1.26 9.79
N ASN A 63 30.21 0.99 10.24
CA ASN A 63 30.98 -0.16 9.77
C ASN A 63 30.26 -1.47 10.11
N ARG A 64 29.70 -1.60 11.32
CA ARG A 64 28.88 -2.75 11.70
C ARG A 64 27.71 -2.99 10.75
N VAL A 65 26.98 -1.93 10.37
CA VAL A 65 25.86 -2.07 9.42
C VAL A 65 26.34 -2.49 8.03
N VAL A 66 27.48 -1.97 7.56
CA VAL A 66 28.08 -2.34 6.27
C VAL A 66 28.55 -3.79 6.25
N ASP A 67 29.17 -4.26 7.33
CA ASP A 67 29.68 -5.63 7.45
C ASP A 67 28.53 -6.65 7.48
N VAL A 68 27.48 -6.38 8.27
CA VAL A 68 26.24 -7.19 8.29
C VAL A 68 25.58 -7.19 6.90
N SER A 69 25.49 -6.03 6.24
CA SER A 69 24.93 -5.94 4.88
C SER A 69 25.70 -6.85 3.91
N SER A 70 27.03 -6.86 3.99
CA SER A 70 27.88 -7.66 3.12
C SER A 70 27.72 -9.16 3.37
N ARG A 71 27.63 -9.57 4.64
CA ARG A 71 27.35 -10.97 5.02
C ARG A 71 25.97 -11.42 4.53
N PHE A 72 24.95 -10.58 4.67
CA PHE A 72 23.61 -10.85 4.17
C PHE A 72 23.58 -11.03 2.65
N LEU A 73 24.26 -10.16 1.89
CA LEU A 73 24.35 -10.31 0.44
C LEU A 73 25.07 -11.61 0.03
N ALA A 74 26.11 -12.00 0.77
CA ALA A 74 26.81 -13.27 0.54
C ALA A 74 25.91 -14.49 0.82
N LEU A 75 25.09 -14.44 1.88
CA LEU A 75 24.08 -15.45 2.17
C LEU A 75 23.09 -15.57 1.00
N CYS A 76 22.50 -14.47 0.54
CA CYS A 76 21.54 -14.49 -0.56
C CYS A 76 22.12 -15.13 -1.83
N ARG A 77 23.38 -14.83 -2.16
CA ARG A 77 24.10 -15.45 -3.28
C ARG A 77 24.32 -16.95 -3.08
N THR A 78 24.63 -17.37 -1.86
CA THR A 78 24.78 -18.78 -1.50
C THR A 78 23.46 -19.55 -1.64
N LEU A 79 22.34 -18.90 -1.32
CA LEU A 79 20.99 -19.43 -1.52
C LEU A 79 20.50 -19.35 -2.98
N GLY A 80 21.32 -18.82 -3.91
CA GLY A 80 20.97 -18.69 -5.32
C GLY A 80 19.94 -17.60 -5.63
N ILE A 81 19.78 -16.62 -4.75
CA ILE A 81 18.90 -15.47 -4.96
C ILE A 81 19.62 -14.47 -5.88
N ASP A 82 19.04 -14.18 -7.04
CA ASP A 82 19.56 -13.20 -7.99
C ASP A 82 19.54 -11.79 -7.39
N ASP A 83 20.64 -11.04 -7.55
CA ASP A 83 20.81 -9.67 -7.06
C ASP A 83 19.65 -8.74 -7.50
N ARG A 84 18.98 -9.01 -8.64
CA ARG A 84 17.81 -8.24 -9.10
C ARG A 84 16.59 -8.32 -8.18
N TYR A 85 16.52 -9.36 -7.35
CA TYR A 85 15.44 -9.58 -6.38
C TYR A 85 15.80 -9.06 -4.99
N ILE A 86 17.00 -8.48 -4.83
CA ILE A 86 17.50 -7.96 -3.56
C ILE A 86 17.53 -6.44 -3.66
N GLN A 87 16.93 -5.77 -2.70
CA GLN A 87 16.94 -4.32 -2.60
C GLN A 87 17.49 -3.91 -1.23
N THR A 88 18.62 -3.23 -1.23
CA THR A 88 19.17 -2.54 -0.06
C THR A 88 18.86 -1.06 -0.17
N THR A 89 18.09 -0.50 0.77
CA THR A 89 17.81 0.94 0.79
C THR A 89 18.98 1.73 1.37
N GLY A 90 18.89 3.06 1.28
CA GLY A 90 19.88 3.99 1.82
C GLY A 90 20.17 3.76 3.31
N LEU A 91 21.39 4.12 3.71
CA LEU A 91 21.81 4.12 5.11
C LEU A 91 21.25 5.37 5.80
N THR A 92 20.52 5.19 6.90
CA THR A 92 19.99 6.29 7.71
C THR A 92 20.75 6.36 9.02
N MET A 93 21.11 7.58 9.46
CA MET A 93 21.91 7.81 10.66
C MET A 93 21.28 8.92 11.50
N HIS A 94 21.09 8.66 12.78
CA HIS A 94 20.47 9.60 13.72
C HIS A 94 21.26 9.67 15.03
N PRO A 95 21.57 10.87 15.55
CA PRO A 95 22.11 11.01 16.89
C PRO A 95 21.03 10.70 17.94
N GLU A 96 21.37 9.90 18.94
CA GLU A 96 20.51 9.59 20.08
C GLU A 96 20.90 10.48 21.27
N TYR A 97 19.92 11.18 21.86
CA TYR A 97 20.12 12.04 23.02
C TYR A 97 19.30 11.54 24.20
N ARG A 98 19.87 11.64 25.41
CA ARG A 98 19.14 11.47 26.66
C ARG A 98 19.00 12.81 27.36
N TRP A 99 17.84 13.05 27.96
CA TRP A 99 17.64 14.20 28.81
C TRP A 99 18.27 13.95 30.19
N ASP A 100 19.12 14.86 30.63
CA ASP A 100 19.64 14.92 31.99
C ASP A 100 18.80 15.92 32.81
N PRO A 101 18.02 15.46 33.81
CA PRO A 101 17.19 16.32 34.63
C PRO A 101 17.97 17.14 35.66
N GLU A 102 19.15 16.69 36.10
CA GLU A 102 19.98 17.36 37.10
C GLU A 102 20.64 18.61 36.49
N HIS A 103 21.20 18.44 35.29
CA HIS A 103 21.85 19.52 34.55
C HIS A 103 20.91 20.26 33.58
N ARG A 104 19.65 19.81 33.45
CA ARG A 104 18.63 20.35 32.54
C ARG A 104 19.13 20.47 31.09
N GLN A 105 19.83 19.45 30.60
CA GLN A 105 20.49 19.46 29.29
C GLN A 105 20.28 18.14 28.53
N ARG A 106 20.39 18.20 27.20
CA ARG A 106 20.41 17.01 26.33
C ARG A 106 21.84 16.51 26.16
N GLN A 107 22.12 15.31 26.63
CA GLN A 107 23.41 14.65 26.46
C GLN A 107 23.35 13.68 25.28
N LEU A 108 24.32 13.79 24.37
CA LEU A 108 24.49 12.83 23.28
C LEU A 108 24.87 11.46 23.89
N GLN A 109 24.06 10.44 23.61
CA GLN A 109 24.31 9.06 24.02
C GLN A 109 25.08 8.28 22.96
N GLY A 110 24.92 8.65 21.70
CA GLY A 110 25.60 8.02 20.58
C GLY A 110 24.83 8.20 19.28
N TYR A 111 25.01 7.26 18.36
CA TYR A 111 24.45 7.27 17.03
C TYR A 111 23.75 5.95 16.75
N LEU A 112 22.53 6.06 16.23
CA LEU A 112 21.76 4.97 15.66
C LEU A 112 21.96 4.96 14.15
N VAL A 113 22.42 3.84 13.62
CA VAL A 113 22.58 3.63 12.18
C VAL A 113 21.68 2.48 11.74
N GLN A 114 20.89 2.72 10.70
CA GLN A 114 19.88 1.79 10.20
C GLN A 114 19.99 1.61 8.69
N ARG A 115 19.72 0.40 8.21
CA ARG A 115 19.56 0.08 6.79
C ARG A 115 18.45 -0.93 6.61
N GLN A 116 17.57 -0.72 5.63
CA GLN A 116 16.55 -1.69 5.24
C GLN A 116 17.06 -2.59 4.11
N LEU A 117 16.66 -3.85 4.18
CA LEU A 117 16.86 -4.92 3.22
C LEU A 117 15.47 -5.42 2.80
N SER A 118 15.29 -5.68 1.51
CA SER A 118 14.09 -6.29 0.96
C SER A 118 14.48 -7.37 -0.03
N VAL A 119 13.81 -8.52 0.05
CA VAL A 119 14.04 -9.66 -0.83
C VAL A 119 12.70 -10.12 -1.41
N ASP A 120 12.61 -10.15 -2.74
CA ASP A 120 11.53 -10.79 -3.49
C ASP A 120 11.88 -12.27 -3.72
N LEU A 121 11.53 -13.11 -2.75
CA LEU A 121 11.87 -14.53 -2.75
C LEU A 121 10.92 -15.32 -3.64
N ARG A 122 11.44 -15.90 -4.73
CA ARG A 122 10.69 -16.68 -5.72
C ARG A 122 10.59 -18.17 -5.41
N ASN A 123 11.39 -18.67 -4.47
CA ASN A 123 11.28 -20.04 -3.97
C ASN A 123 10.98 -20.00 -2.47
N LEU A 124 9.73 -20.30 -2.11
CA LEU A 124 9.26 -20.31 -0.73
C LEU A 124 9.94 -21.38 0.14
N GLU A 125 10.52 -22.43 -0.44
CA GLU A 125 11.26 -23.46 0.30
C GLU A 125 12.51 -22.89 0.98
N LEU A 126 13.07 -21.81 0.44
CA LEU A 126 14.25 -21.13 0.98
C LEU A 126 13.89 -20.10 2.07
N LEU A 127 12.60 -19.87 2.34
CA LEU A 127 12.17 -18.78 3.22
C LEU A 127 12.73 -18.93 4.64
N GLY A 128 12.66 -20.14 5.21
CA GLY A 128 13.21 -20.42 6.54
C GLY A 128 14.72 -20.19 6.59
N GLN A 129 15.45 -20.77 5.63
CA GLN A 129 16.91 -20.63 5.53
C GLN A 129 17.35 -19.17 5.33
N LEU A 130 16.59 -18.39 4.57
CA LEU A 130 16.85 -16.97 4.37
C LEU A 130 16.68 -16.19 5.68
N ILE A 131 15.60 -16.41 6.42
CA ILE A 131 15.32 -15.69 7.67
C ILE A 131 16.34 -16.06 8.75
N GLU A 132 16.58 -17.36 8.96
CA GLU A 132 17.55 -17.85 9.95
C GLU A 132 18.96 -17.38 9.61
N GLY A 133 19.40 -17.57 8.36
CA GLY A 133 20.70 -17.11 7.91
C GLY A 133 20.86 -15.59 7.98
N ALA A 134 19.80 -14.81 7.78
CA ALA A 134 19.85 -13.36 7.92
C ALA A 134 20.11 -12.95 9.37
N VAL A 135 19.43 -13.60 10.33
CA VAL A 135 19.67 -13.39 11.76
C VAL A 135 21.10 -13.76 12.14
N ASP A 136 21.60 -14.90 11.65
CA ASP A 136 23.00 -15.33 11.87
C ASP A 136 24.01 -14.35 11.24
N ALA A 137 23.66 -13.74 10.11
CA ALA A 137 24.45 -12.68 9.48
C ALA A 137 24.44 -11.36 10.28
N GLY A 138 23.56 -11.21 11.27
CA GLY A 138 23.45 -10.05 12.16
C GLY A 138 22.32 -9.08 11.84
N VAL A 139 21.37 -9.47 10.98
CA VAL A 139 20.10 -8.74 10.79
C VAL A 139 19.29 -8.84 12.08
N ASN A 140 18.74 -7.72 12.54
CA ASN A 140 18.08 -7.64 13.85
C ASN A 140 16.68 -7.00 13.82
N GLN A 141 16.21 -6.58 12.65
CA GLN A 141 14.82 -6.23 12.41
C GLN A 141 14.28 -7.19 11.35
N VAL A 142 13.26 -7.98 11.67
CA VAL A 142 12.64 -8.93 10.73
C VAL A 142 11.14 -8.71 10.75
N ASN A 143 10.56 -8.41 9.59
CA ASN A 143 9.13 -8.24 9.44
C ASN A 143 8.50 -9.55 8.95
N PRO A 144 7.22 -9.81 9.26
CA PRO A 144 6.50 -10.95 8.71
C PRO A 144 6.56 -10.96 7.17
N PRO A 145 6.88 -12.11 6.54
CA PRO A 145 6.87 -12.24 5.09
C PRO A 145 5.48 -11.98 4.51
N VAL A 146 5.42 -11.21 3.43
CA VAL A 146 4.18 -10.97 2.68
C VAL A 146 4.13 -11.94 1.52
N LEU A 147 3.24 -12.93 1.60
CA LEU A 147 3.05 -13.92 0.55
C LEU A 147 2.31 -13.32 -0.65
N ASP A 148 2.75 -13.68 -1.85
CA ASP A 148 2.13 -13.24 -3.10
C ASP A 148 2.21 -14.32 -4.19
N THR A 149 1.49 -14.10 -5.29
CA THR A 149 1.58 -14.87 -6.52
C THR A 149 2.09 -14.00 -7.67
N SER A 150 3.00 -14.55 -8.47
CA SER A 150 3.47 -13.98 -9.73
C SER A 150 2.35 -13.76 -10.74
N ARG A 151 1.26 -14.53 -10.64
CA ARG A 151 0.10 -14.51 -11.54
C ARG A 151 -0.98 -13.51 -11.16
N ARG A 152 -0.70 -12.62 -10.21
CA ARG A 152 -1.67 -11.63 -9.70
C ARG A 152 -2.30 -10.80 -10.82
N PRO A 153 -1.57 -10.29 -11.84
CA PRO A 153 -2.18 -9.55 -12.95
C PRO A 153 -3.18 -10.38 -13.76
N GLU A 154 -2.86 -11.63 -14.04
CA GLU A 154 -3.72 -12.57 -14.79
C GLU A 154 -5.00 -12.88 -14.02
N LEU A 155 -4.86 -13.23 -12.74
CA LEU A 155 -5.99 -13.56 -11.86
C LEU A 155 -6.89 -12.35 -11.62
N ARG A 156 -6.31 -11.15 -11.56
CA ARG A 156 -7.08 -9.90 -11.49
C ARG A 156 -7.90 -9.69 -12.76
N ARG A 157 -7.33 -9.92 -13.94
CA ARG A 157 -8.08 -9.85 -15.20
C ARG A 157 -9.21 -10.90 -15.23
N GLN A 158 -8.95 -12.10 -14.74
CA GLN A 158 -9.98 -13.15 -14.65
C GLN A 158 -11.14 -12.76 -13.73
N ALA A 159 -10.83 -12.18 -12.56
CA ALA A 159 -11.86 -11.68 -11.65
C ALA A 159 -12.69 -10.55 -12.28
N LEU A 160 -12.07 -9.63 -13.02
CA LEU A 160 -12.78 -8.53 -13.68
C LEU A 160 -13.66 -8.97 -14.86
N ALA A 161 -13.43 -10.17 -15.40
CA ALA A 161 -14.17 -10.72 -16.53
C ALA A 161 -15.31 -11.69 -16.12
N ALA A 162 -15.45 -11.98 -14.82
CA ALA A 162 -16.49 -12.83 -14.26
C ALA A 162 -17.71 -12.01 -13.84
#